data_AF-A0A0B1Z7C4-F1
#
_entry.id   AF-A0A0B1Z7C4-F1
#
_cell.length_a   1.000
_cell.length_b   1.000
_cell.length_c   1.000
_cell.angle_alpha   90.00
_cell.angle_beta   90.00
_cell.angle_gamma   90.00
#
_symmetry.space_group_name_H-M   'P 1'
#
loop_
_entity.id
_entity.type
_entity.pdbx_description
1 polymer ?
#
loop_
_entity_poly.entity_id
_entity_poly.type
_entity_poly.pdbx_seq_one_letter_code
_entity_poly.pdbx_strand_id
1 'polypeptide(L)' 'MSENKIRNTSRKPVVLMSMGAQERKGHDYQVMTHKYIQPLVQFSGCVPVLVPTCCGIDDLEQYLD' A
#
# COMPACT_ATOMS: atom_id res chain seq x y z
N MET A 1 -3.08 -39.31 15.73
CA MET A 1 -2.22 -38.17 15.35
C MET A 1 -3.07 -37.28 14.44
N SER A 2 -3.40 -36.06 14.87
CA SER A 2 -4.28 -35.16 14.13
C SER A 2 -3.49 -34.55 12.96
N GLU A 3 -3.92 -34.87 11.73
CA GLU A 3 -3.36 -34.26 10.52
C GLU A 3 -3.63 -32.76 10.54
N ASN A 4 -2.56 -31.98 10.64
CA ASN A 4 -2.60 -30.53 10.56
C ASN A 4 -2.80 -30.15 9.09
N LYS A 5 -4.04 -30.15 8.62
CA LYS A 5 -4.41 -29.71 7.28
C LYS A 5 -4.17 -28.20 7.20
N ILE A 6 -2.98 -27.81 6.75
CA ILE A 6 -2.65 -26.42 6.41
C ILE A 6 -3.71 -25.96 5.41
N ARG A 7 -4.65 -25.14 5.87
CA ARG A 7 -5.65 -24.51 5.02
C ARG A 7 -4.88 -23.56 4.12
N ASN A 8 -4.59 -24.01 2.91
CA ASN A 8 -3.97 -23.21 1.86
C ASN A 8 -5.04 -22.21 1.35
N THR A 9 -5.44 -21.27 2.19
CA THR A 9 -6.22 -20.11 1.75
C THR A 9 -5.26 -19.31 0.89
N SER A 10 -5.46 -19.31 -0.43
CA SER A 10 -4.71 -18.44 -1.35
C SER A 10 -4.85 -16.99 -0.84
N ARG A 11 -3.83 -16.51 -0.12
CA ARG A 11 -3.82 -15.14 0.37
C ARG A 11 -3.62 -14.25 -0.84
N LYS A 12 -4.51 -13.28 -1.01
CA LYS A 12 -4.36 -12.26 -2.04
C LYS A 12 -3.00 -11.55 -1.85
N PRO A 13 -2.20 -11.34 -2.90
CA PRO A 13 -0.95 -10.61 -2.80
C PRO A 13 -1.18 -9.21 -2.23
N VAL A 14 -0.30 -8.78 -1.33
CA VAL A 14 -0.33 -7.43 -0.75
C VAL A 14 0.57 -6.52 -1.57
N VAL A 15 0.06 -5.35 -1.94
CA VAL A 15 0.82 -4.32 -2.65
C VAL A 15 0.94 -3.11 -1.74
N LEU A 16 2.17 -2.77 -1.36
CA LEU A 16 2.45 -1.56 -0.60
C LEU A 16 2.45 -0.36 -1.56
N MET A 17 1.67 0.66 -1.23
CA MET A 17 1.53 1.87 -2.03
C MET A 17 1.92 3.08 -1.20
N SER A 18 3.07 3.67 -1.50
CA SER A 18 3.54 4.92 -0.88
C SER A 18 2.55 6.05 -1.13
N MET A 19 2.13 6.73 -0.07
CA MET A 19 1.28 7.92 -0.16
C MET A 19 2.12 9.16 -0.39
N GLY A 20 1.57 10.13 -1.13
CA GLY A 20 2.15 11.47 -1.24
C GLY A 20 1.65 12.39 -0.13
N ALA A 21 2.32 13.51 0.08
CA ALA A 21 1.85 14.58 0.95
C ALA A 21 1.24 15.72 0.12
N GLN A 22 0.09 16.24 0.54
CA GLN A 22 -0.56 17.38 -0.09
C GLN A 22 -1.27 18.24 0.97
N GLU A 23 -0.96 19.53 1.02
CA GLU A 23 -1.68 20.48 1.88
C GLU A 23 -3.12 20.69 1.37
N ARG A 24 -4.09 20.67 2.29
CA ARG A 24 -5.48 21.04 2.01
C ARG A 24 -6.03 21.85 3.17
N LYS A 25 -6.50 23.06 2.87
CA LYS A 25 -7.06 23.99 3.88
C LYS A 25 -6.10 24.24 5.06
N GLY A 26 -4.79 24.33 4.82
CA GLY A 26 -3.80 24.54 5.88
C GLY A 26 -3.43 23.30 6.68
N HIS A 27 -3.82 22.10 6.25
CA HIS A 27 -3.46 20.83 6.90
C HIS A 27 -2.78 19.89 5.91
N ASP A 28 -1.68 19.26 6.34
CA ASP A 28 -0.99 18.25 5.53
C ASP A 28 -1.77 16.94 5.53
N TYR A 29 -2.17 16.50 4.34
CA TYR A 29 -2.81 15.21 4.14
C TYR A 29 -1.88 14.24 3.43
N GLN A 30 -1.88 13.00 3.91
CA GLN A 30 -1.39 11.87 3.15
C GLN A 30 -2.44 11.49 2.11
N VAL A 31 -2.07 11.48 0.84
CA VAL A 31 -2.99 11.28 -0.28
C VAL A 31 -2.56 10.12 -1.17
N MET A 32 -3.55 9.38 -1.67
CA MET A 32 -3.41 8.38 -2.72
C MET A 32 -4.52 8.57 -3.74
N THR A 33 -4.19 8.51 -5.04
CA THR A 33 -5.21 8.68 -6.09
C THR A 33 -5.94 7.37 -6.35
N HIS A 34 -7.27 7.40 -6.33
CA HIS A 34 -8.13 6.24 -6.58
C HIS A 34 -7.79 5.49 -7.88
N LYS A 35 -7.38 6.23 -8.93
CA LYS A 35 -7.01 5.65 -10.24
C LYS A 35 -5.88 4.61 -10.17
N TYR A 36 -5.01 4.67 -9.17
CA TYR A 36 -3.91 3.71 -8.99
C TYR A 36 -4.30 2.50 -8.13
N ILE A 37 -5.28 2.67 -7.23
CA ILE A 37 -5.79 1.59 -6.38
C ILE A 37 -6.71 0.67 -7.19
N GLN A 38 -7.56 1.26 -8.03
CA GLN A 38 -8.63 0.55 -8.73
C GLN A 38 -8.13 -0.67 -9.54
N PRO A 39 -7.06 -0.60 -10.34
CA PRO A 39 -6.58 -1.75 -11.10
C PRO A 39 -6.12 -2.93 -10.24
N LEU A 40 -5.50 -2.63 -9.09
CA LEU A 40 -4.99 -3.65 -8.16
C LEU A 40 -6.14 -4.46 -7.55
N VAL A 41 -7.23 -3.77 -7.19
CA VAL A 41 -8.40 -4.40 -6.59
C VAL A 41 -9.24 -5.13 -7.63
N GLN A 42 -9.48 -4.50 -8.79
CA GLN A 42 -10.46 -4.98 -9.77
C GLN A 42 -9.89 -5.99 -10.78
N PHE A 43 -8.63 -5.86 -11.19
CA PHE A 43 -8.05 -6.72 -12.23
C PHE A 43 -7.01 -7.69 -11.69
N SER A 44 -6.19 -7.26 -10.72
CA SER A 44 -5.07 -8.08 -10.22
C SER A 44 -5.43 -8.96 -9.01
N GLY A 45 -6.59 -8.74 -8.39
CA GLY A 45 -7.01 -9.48 -7.19
C GLY A 45 -6.12 -9.23 -5.98
N CYS A 46 -5.36 -8.13 -5.97
CA CYS A 46 -4.43 -7.76 -4.92
C CYS A 46 -5.13 -6.98 -3.78
N VAL A 47 -4.46 -6.91 -2.63
CA VAL A 47 -4.84 -6.06 -1.51
C VAL A 47 -3.87 -4.88 -1.44
N PRO A 48 -4.29 -3.66 -1.82
CA PRO A 48 -3.47 -2.47 -1.66
C PRO A 48 -3.43 -2.05 -0.19
N VAL A 49 -2.23 -1.74 0.30
CA VAL A 49 -1.99 -1.19 1.64
C VAL A 49 -1.32 0.16 1.46
N LEU A 50 -1.97 1.21 1.95
CA LEU A 50 -1.45 2.57 1.87
C LEU A 50 -0.37 2.76 2.94
N VAL A 51 0.81 3.18 2.49
CA VAL A 51 1.97 3.40 3.34
C VAL A 51 2.17 4.92 3.47
N PRO A 52 1.86 5.52 4.64
CA PRO A 52 2.06 6.94 4.83
C PRO A 52 3.55 7.29 4.84
N THR A 53 3.91 8.40 4.20
CA THR A 53 5.25 9.01 4.28
C THR A 53 5.34 9.90 5.53
N CYS A 54 5.06 9.31 6.70
CA CYS A 54 5.03 10.03 7.98
C CYS A 54 6.40 10.52 8.44
N CYS A 55 7.50 9.98 7.91
CA CYS A 55 8.86 10.40 8.18
C CYS A 55 9.43 11.36 7.12
N GLY A 56 8.58 11.89 6.22
CA GLY A 56 9.04 12.68 5.08
C GLY A 56 9.54 11.81 3.92
N ILE A 57 9.83 12.47 2.80
CA ILE A 57 10.45 11.85 1.61
C ILE A 57 11.88 12.32 1.39
N ASP A 58 12.43 13.10 2.33
CA ASP A 58 13.72 13.76 2.16
C ASP A 58 14.87 12.76 2.04
N ASP A 59 14.75 11.61 2.71
CA ASP A 59 15.70 10.50 2.60
C ASP A 59 15.34 9.49 1.50
N LEU A 60 14.28 9.72 0.71
CA LEU A 60 13.79 8.75 -0.28
C LEU A 60 14.85 8.45 -1.36
N GLU A 61 15.67 9.44 -1.72
CA GLU A 61 16.80 9.25 -2.65
C GLU A 61 17.80 8.21 -2.13
N GLN A 62 18.02 8.12 -0.81
CA GLN A 62 18.96 7.15 -0.23
C GLN A 62 18.47 5.69 -0.32
N TYR A 63 17.17 5.47 -0.51
CA TYR A 63 16.58 4.13 -0.62
C TYR A 63 16.40 3.66 -2.06
N LEU A 64 16.69 4.51 -3.05
CA LEU A 64 16.51 4.22 -4.48
C LEU A 64 17.81 3.85 -5.20
N ASP A 65 18.94 3.80 -4.48
CA ASP A 65 20.23 3.25 -4.92
C ASP A 65 20.32 1.71 -4.81
#